data_AF-A0A4Y2K9F4-F1
#
_entry.id   AF-A0A4Y2K9F4-F1
#
_cell.length_a   1.000
_cell.length_b   1.000
_cell.length_c   1.000
_cell.angle_alpha   90.00
_cell.angle_beta   90.00
_cell.angle_gamma   90.00
#
_symmetry.space_group_name_H-M   'P 1'
#
loop_
_entity.id
_entity.type
_entity.pdbx_description
1 polymer ?
#
loop_
_entity_poly.entity_id
_entity_poly.type
_entity_poly.pdbx_seq_one_letter_code
_entity_poly.pdbx_strand_id
1 'polypeptide(L)'
;MDIEYEYSGYCELPLPWNRTLWKIKSDVEKKTGFEYNFVLLNFYESDQAKIGAHKHDEPSLDQSVDIATLSFGACRDMIFSKKGCNQCDKRWKQDPCC
;
A
#
# COMPACT_ATOMS: atom_id res chain seq x y z
N MET A 1 9.46 -18.03 8.08
CA MET A 1 8.08 -18.17 7.58
C MET A 1 8.07 -17.42 6.27
N ASP A 2 8.01 -18.14 5.16
CA ASP A 2 7.94 -17.54 3.83
C ASP A 2 6.52 -17.00 3.65
N ILE A 3 6.41 -15.69 3.45
CA ILE A 3 5.14 -15.00 3.19
C ILE A 3 4.99 -14.97 1.68
N GLU A 4 4.13 -15.80 1.10
CA GLU A 4 3.83 -15.72 -0.33
C GLU A 4 2.79 -14.62 -0.57
N TYR A 5 3.13 -13.68 -1.44
CA TYR A 5 2.19 -12.67 -1.92
C TYR A 5 1.80 -13.04 -3.34
N GLU A 6 0.50 -13.25 -3.56
CA GLU A 6 -0.08 -13.43 -4.88
C GLU A 6 -0.79 -12.14 -5.28
N TYR A 7 -0.41 -11.58 -6.43
CA TYR A 7 -1.12 -10.48 -7.05
C TYR A 7 -1.38 -10.77 -8.51
N SER A 8 -2.66 -10.82 -8.90
CA SER A 8 -3.09 -11.02 -10.28
C SER A 8 -2.47 -12.27 -10.96
N GLY A 9 -2.25 -13.36 -10.19
CA GLY A 9 -1.67 -14.61 -10.67
C GLY A 9 -0.14 -14.65 -10.72
N TYR A 10 0.54 -13.61 -10.23
CA TYR A 10 1.99 -13.60 -10.04
C TYR A 10 2.31 -13.87 -8.57
N CYS A 11 3.07 -14.94 -8.31
CA CYS A 11 3.64 -15.23 -7.00
C CYS A 11 5.10 -14.79 -7.00
N GLU A 12 5.44 -13.84 -6.13
CA GLU A 12 6.83 -13.47 -5.88
C GLU A 12 7.20 -13.76 -4.44
N LEU A 13 8.42 -14.30 -4.25
CA LEU A 13 8.98 -14.48 -2.93
C LEU A 13 9.48 -13.11 -2.42
N PRO A 14 9.13 -12.73 -1.18
CA PRO A 14 9.57 -11.47 -0.62
C PRO A 14 11.08 -11.46 -0.44
N LEU A 15 11.69 -10.33 -0.75
CA LEU A 15 13.09 -10.10 -0.44
C LEU A 15 13.26 -9.79 1.06
N PRO A 16 14.42 -10.13 1.66
CA PRO A 16 14.72 -9.75 3.03
C PRO A 16 14.66 -8.23 3.25
N TRP A 17 14.15 -7.83 4.40
CA TRP A 17 14.08 -6.42 4.82
C TRP A 17 15.48 -5.80 4.88
N ASN A 18 15.72 -4.76 4.08
CA ASN A 18 16.94 -3.97 4.16
C ASN A 18 16.87 -2.95 5.32
N ARG A 19 18.01 -2.32 5.65
CA ARG A 19 18.11 -1.37 6.77
C ARG A 19 17.13 -0.20 6.67
N THR A 20 16.90 0.32 5.47
CA THR A 20 15.98 1.45 5.25
C THR A 20 14.54 1.03 5.53
N LEU A 21 14.12 -0.13 4.99
CA LEU A 21 12.78 -0.65 5.21
C LEU A 21 12.56 -1.01 6.69
N TRP A 22 13.56 -1.53 7.40
CA TRP A 22 13.50 -1.76 8.84
C TRP A 22 13.22 -0.48 9.64
N LYS A 23 13.87 0.62 9.26
CA LYS A 23 13.64 1.91 9.92
C LYS A 23 12.22 2.41 9.66
N ILE A 24 11.79 2.39 8.40
CA ILE A 24 10.43 2.81 8.02
C ILE A 24 9.39 1.96 8.77
N LYS A 25 9.55 0.64 8.75
CA LYS A 25 8.71 -0.31 9.49
C LYS A 25 8.61 0.09 10.96
N SER A 26 9.75 0.23 11.65
CA SER A 26 9.75 0.59 13.08
C SER A 26 9.04 1.92 13.36
N ASP A 27 9.22 2.92 12.50
CA ASP A 27 8.59 4.24 12.66
C ASP A 27 7.08 4.18 12.42
N VAL A 28 6.62 3.35 11.48
CA VAL A 28 5.19 3.11 11.21
C VAL A 28 4.55 2.35 12.37
N GLU A 29 5.16 1.25 12.82
CA GLU A 29 4.64 0.42 13.94
C GLU A 29 4.49 1.25 15.22
N LYS A 30 5.45 2.12 15.52
CA LYS A 30 5.35 3.04 16.67
C LYS A 30 4.20 4.04 16.54
N LYS A 31 3.85 4.46 15.32
CA LYS A 31 2.79 5.44 15.08
C LYS A 31 1.39 4.82 15.05
N THR A 32 1.28 3.62 14.50
CA THR A 32 -0.03 2.93 14.35
C THR A 32 -0.35 2.03 15.53
N GLY A 33 0.66 1.53 16.24
CA GLY A 33 0.50 0.53 17.29
C GLY A 33 0.31 -0.90 16.76
N PHE A 34 0.40 -1.11 15.44
CA PHE A 34 0.34 -2.41 14.80
C PHE A 34 1.72 -2.92 14.43
N GLU A 35 1.85 -4.23 14.26
CA GLU A 35 3.04 -4.86 13.68
C GLU A 35 2.80 -5.20 12.20
N TYR A 36 3.84 -5.05 11.38
CA TYR A 36 3.80 -5.38 9.96
C TYR A 36 4.83 -6.46 9.65
N ASN A 37 4.54 -7.37 8.71
CA ASN A 37 5.47 -8.44 8.33
C ASN A 37 5.82 -8.44 6.84
N PHE A 38 5.10 -7.64 6.04
CA PHE A 38 5.24 -7.56 4.59
C PHE A 38 5.17 -6.10 4.12
N VAL A 39 5.82 -5.81 2.99
CA VAL A 39 5.74 -4.52 2.32
C VAL A 39 5.74 -4.72 0.81
N LEU A 40 4.83 -4.04 0.12
CA LEU A 40 4.82 -3.94 -1.35
C LEU A 40 5.37 -2.59 -1.77
N LEU A 41 6.39 -2.60 -2.63
CA LEU A 41 6.97 -1.38 -3.20
C LEU A 41 6.39 -1.13 -4.59
N ASN A 42 5.68 -0.01 -4.74
CA ASN A 42 5.17 0.44 -6.03
C ASN A 42 6.04 1.59 -6.56
N PHE A 43 6.64 1.42 -7.74
CA PHE A 43 7.42 2.45 -8.41
C PHE A 43 6.68 2.98 -9.65
N TYR A 44 6.32 4.26 -9.62
CA TYR A 44 5.61 4.94 -10.71
C TYR A 44 6.57 5.90 -11.43
N GLU A 45 7.16 5.46 -12.53
CA GLU A 45 8.20 6.18 -13.28
C GLU A 45 7.74 7.56 -13.79
N SER A 46 6.48 7.68 -14.20
CA SER A 46 5.92 8.91 -14.79
C SER A 46 4.45 9.10 -14.39
N ASP A 47 3.88 10.28 -14.70
CA ASP A 47 2.47 10.61 -14.47
C ASP A 47 1.48 9.65 -15.18
N GLN A 48 1.93 8.99 -16.24
CA GLN A 48 1.16 7.99 -16.99
C GLN A 48 1.05 6.64 -16.27
N ALA A 49 2.01 6.31 -15.38
CA ALA A 49 1.99 5.07 -14.61
C ALA A 49 0.89 5.14 -13.54
N LYS A 50 -0.03 4.17 -13.57
CA LYS A 50 -1.20 4.10 -12.68
C LYS A 50 -1.51 2.65 -12.33
N ILE A 51 -2.06 2.44 -11.13
CA ILE A 51 -2.68 1.18 -10.74
C ILE A 51 -4.20 1.31 -10.93
N GLY A 52 -4.82 0.30 -11.53
CA GLY A 52 -6.27 0.26 -11.71
C GLY A 52 -7.03 0.16 -10.39
N ALA A 53 -8.34 0.39 -10.42
CA ALA A 53 -9.18 0.21 -9.24
C ALA A 53 -9.10 -1.24 -8.74
N HIS A 54 -8.70 -1.42 -7.49
CA HIS A 54 -8.58 -2.70 -6.82
C HIS A 54 -8.92 -2.55 -5.34
N LYS A 55 -9.03 -3.66 -4.64
CA LYS A 55 -9.22 -3.72 -3.19
C LYS A 55 -8.16 -4.66 -2.61
N HIS A 56 -7.68 -4.33 -1.43
CA HIS A 56 -6.86 -5.23 -0.64
C HIS A 56 -7.81 -6.12 0.19
N ASP A 57 -8.34 -7.18 -0.41
CA ASP A 57 -9.18 -8.17 0.28
C ASP A 57 -8.69 -9.60 0.11
N GLU A 58 -7.37 -9.74 -0.03
CA GLU A 58 -6.72 -11.03 -0.09
C GLU A 58 -6.93 -11.81 1.23
N PRO A 59 -7.26 -13.11 1.16
CA PRO A 59 -7.49 -13.94 2.35
C PRO A 59 -6.28 -14.05 3.29
N SER A 60 -5.07 -13.80 2.78
CA SER A 60 -3.82 -13.83 3.54
C SER A 60 -3.62 -12.59 4.43
N LEU A 61 -4.44 -11.55 4.27
CA LEU A 61 -4.36 -10.33 5.07
C LEU A 61 -5.17 -10.46 6.36
N ASP A 62 -4.57 -10.05 7.47
CA ASP A 62 -5.29 -9.86 8.72
C ASP A 62 -6.19 -8.61 8.63
N GLN A 63 -7.50 -8.83 8.57
CA GLN A 63 -8.49 -7.76 8.44
C GLN A 63 -8.65 -6.91 9.71
N SER A 64 -8.02 -7.29 10.82
CA SER A 64 -8.00 -6.51 12.07
C SER A 64 -6.88 -5.48 12.13
N VAL A 65 -5.94 -5.52 11.18
CA VAL A 65 -4.78 -4.62 11.10
C VAL A 65 -4.92 -3.68 9.90
N ASP A 66 -4.74 -2.38 10.14
CA ASP A 66 -4.81 -1.37 9.08
C ASP A 66 -3.62 -1.46 8.11
N ILE A 67 -3.89 -1.27 6.81
CA ILE A 67 -2.84 -1.15 5.79
C ILE A 67 -2.24 0.26 5.86
N ALA A 68 -0.94 0.34 6.17
CA ALA A 68 -0.19 1.59 6.15
C ALA A 68 0.39 1.88 4.75
N THR A 69 -0.02 3.01 4.15
CA THR A 69 0.48 3.47 2.85
C THR A 69 1.38 4.69 3.03
N LEU A 70 2.61 4.60 2.52
CA LEU A 70 3.57 5.71 2.49
C LEU A 70 3.93 6.05 1.04
N SER A 71 3.98 7.34 0.73
CA SER A 71 4.32 7.87 -0.60
C SER A 71 5.56 8.74 -0.50
N PHE A 72 6.50 8.56 -1.43
CA PHE A 72 7.73 9.35 -1.52
C PHE A 72 7.89 9.90 -2.94
N GLY A 73 8.42 11.12 -3.05
CA GLY A 73 8.66 11.77 -4.34
C GLY A 73 7.48 12.61 -4.81
N ALA A 74 7.12 12.48 -6.09
CA ALA A 74 6.11 13.33 -6.72
C ALA A 74 4.69 13.06 -6.19
N CYS A 75 3.91 14.12 -6.05
CA CYS A 75 2.49 14.06 -5.68
C CYS A 75 1.68 13.20 -6.65
N ARG A 76 0.76 12.40 -6.10
CA ARG A 76 -0.19 11.59 -6.87
C ARG A 76 -1.57 11.65 -6.24
N ASP A 77 -2.60 11.51 -7.06
CA ASP A 77 -3.96 11.37 -6.56
C ASP A 77 -4.22 9.94 -6.11
N MET A 78 -4.82 9.80 -4.92
CA MET A 78 -5.36 8.54 -4.44
C MET A 78 -6.89 8.64 -4.45
N ILE A 79 -7.53 7.75 -5.22
CA ILE A 79 -8.97 7.80 -5.48
C ILE A 79 -9.62 6.61 -4.76
N PHE A 80 -10.59 6.90 -3.91
CA PHE A 80 -11.39 5.88 -3.24
C PHE A 80 -12.81 5.85 -3.80
N SER A 81 -13.24 4.65 -4.19
CA SER A 81 -14.58 4.40 -4.72
C SER A 81 -15.31 3.41 -3.83
N LYS A 82 -16.58 3.67 -3.54
CA LYS A 82 -17.44 2.72 -2.81
C LYS A 82 -18.02 1.71 -3.80
N LYS A 83 -17.81 0.40 -3.57
CA LYS A 83 -18.47 -0.67 -4.36
C LYS A 83 -19.99 -0.44 -4.39
N GLY A 84 -20.56 -0.49 -5.59
CA GLY A 84 -22.01 -0.32 -5.82
C GLY A 84 -22.51 1.13 -5.80
N CYS A 85 -21.63 2.13 -5.65
CA CYS A 85 -22.01 3.53 -5.89
C CYS A 85 -21.42 4.01 -7.22
N ASN A 86 -22.28 4.33 -8.19
CA ASN A 86 -21.88 4.84 -9.50
C ASN A 86 -21.48 6.33 -9.46
N GLN A 87 -21.49 6.99 -8.29
CA GLN A 87 -21.34 8.43 -8.17
C GLN A 87 -20.81 8.88 -6.79
N CYS A 88 -19.82 8.17 -6.23
CA CYS A 88 -19.26 8.47 -4.90
C CYS A 88 -17.72 8.43 -4.88
N ASP A 89 -17.04 8.82 -5.96
CA ASP A 89 -15.57 8.83 -5.96
C ASP A 89 -15.07 9.99 -5.09
N LYS A 90 -14.45 9.63 -3.97
CA LYS A 90 -13.77 10.61 -3.11
C LYS A 90 -12.31 10.64 -3.51
N ARG A 91 -11.90 11.75 -4.13
CA ARG A 91 -10.51 12.05 -4.42
C ARG A 91 -9.87 12.64 -3.17
N TRP A 92 -8.97 11.88 -2.55
CA TRP A 92 -8.13 12.42 -1.50
C TRP A 92 -6.88 12.98 -2.16
N LYS A 93 -6.74 14.30 -2.08
CA LYS A 93 -5.44 14.94 -2.23
C LYS A 93 -4.87 14.98 -0.83
N GLN A 94 -3.72 14.34 -0.61
CA GLN A 94 -2.90 14.70 0.54
C GLN A 94 -2.69 16.21 0.48
N ASP A 95 -2.88 16.91 1.60
CA ASP A 95 -2.49 18.32 1.79
C ASP A 95 -1.12 18.56 1.12
N PRO A 96 -0.89 19.75 0.52
CA PRO A 96 0.11 19.94 -0.54
C PRO A 96 1.39 19.25 -0.12
N CYS A 97 1.78 18.23 -0.88
CA CYS A 97 2.88 17.32 -0.57
C CYS A 97 3.95 18.02 0.25
N CYS A 98 4.02 17.70 1.55
CA CYS A 98 4.89 18.26 2.59
C CYS A 98 5.62 19.56 2.23
#